data_AF-A0A9D2FQM7-F1
#
_entry.id   AF-A0A9D2FQM7-F1
#
_cell.length_a   1.000
_cell.length_b   1.000
_cell.length_c   1.000
_cell.angle_alpha   90.00
_cell.angle_beta   90.00
_cell.angle_gamma   90.00
#
_symmetry.space_group_name_H-M   'P 1'
#
loop_
_entity.id
_entity.type
_entity.pdbx_description
1 polymer ?
#
loop_
_entity_poly.entity_id
_entity_poly.type
_entity_poly.pdbx_seq_one_letter_code
_entity_poly.pdbx_strand_id
1 'polypeptide(L)'
;MKCINKTKGKKWKEIRRKKLRKTGMLIGGFVVLLVLVITGLTVFMRSKALDEPVPYERSSRTFLSASREISMSVEGMAAGLCVGESQTAMDGITSQEGELAALFDIKKGEIPFSNGLYEKTAPGKLTQLMTALVAWENMDMDTQVTVEQEDFAYGKGSRTCGLAAGNIIPARQLLNAVLVYSAQDASLVLARACSGSRDSFVAAMNSKAVELGMTNTHFTNVTGAEDEEQYTTVYDVYLLLNALLNEPDLTNAMGLANYTLDYSKASGDSKQQWLDSDNLYITGAVSVPKDVTVLGGKMSVSSDQNYGALLVQNNYGDAFMAVVLKTDGQVNLYERLQQMLEKINS
;
A
#
# COMPACT_ATOMS: atom_id res chain seq x y z
N MET A 1 3.07 -5.29 -99.66
CA MET A 1 1.77 -5.73 -99.10
C MET A 1 1.97 -6.25 -97.67
N LYS A 2 0.98 -5.97 -96.81
CA LYS A 2 0.75 -6.44 -95.42
C LYS A 2 1.52 -5.77 -94.27
N CYS A 3 0.92 -4.67 -93.79
CA CYS A 3 0.95 -4.23 -92.40
C CYS A 3 0.27 -5.26 -91.48
N ILE A 4 0.92 -5.71 -90.40
CA ILE A 4 0.25 -6.34 -89.24
C ILE A 4 0.85 -5.85 -87.91
N ASN A 5 0.19 -4.83 -87.33
CA ASN A 5 -0.34 -4.79 -85.96
C ASN A 5 0.55 -5.26 -84.77
N LYS A 6 1.70 -4.62 -84.52
CA LYS A 6 2.48 -4.78 -83.26
C LYS A 6 1.90 -4.03 -82.05
N THR A 7 0.93 -3.14 -82.23
CA THR A 7 0.42 -2.24 -81.17
C THR A 7 -0.65 -2.86 -80.28
N LYS A 8 -1.39 -3.89 -80.74
CA LYS A 8 -2.46 -4.53 -79.93
C LYS A 8 -1.92 -5.42 -78.80
N GLY A 9 -0.76 -6.08 -78.98
CA GLY A 9 -0.19 -6.98 -77.98
C GLY A 9 0.42 -6.29 -76.75
N LYS A 10 0.94 -5.07 -76.91
CA LYS A 10 1.52 -4.28 -75.81
C LYS A 10 0.44 -3.71 -74.86
N LYS A 11 -0.65 -3.17 -75.43
CA LYS A 11 -1.81 -2.66 -74.67
C LYS A 11 -2.51 -3.77 -73.87
N TRP A 12 -2.61 -4.98 -74.42
CA TRP A 12 -3.19 -6.14 -73.73
C TRP A 12 -2.38 -6.62 -72.52
N LYS A 13 -1.04 -6.60 -72.60
CA LYS A 13 -0.16 -7.00 -71.48
C LYS A 13 -0.23 -6.02 -70.30
N GLU A 14 -0.36 -4.71 -70.56
CA GLU A 14 -0.53 -3.69 -69.51
C GLU A 14 -1.87 -3.78 -68.79
N ILE A 15 -2.97 -3.99 -69.53
CA ILE A 15 -4.31 -4.16 -68.94
C ILE A 15 -4.35 -5.41 -68.06
N ARG A 16 -3.70 -6.51 -68.49
CA ARG A 16 -3.64 -7.77 -67.73
C ARG A 16 -2.81 -7.61 -66.44
N ARG A 17 -1.69 -6.87 -66.46
CA ARG A 17 -0.91 -6.54 -65.25
C ARG A 17 -1.68 -5.64 -64.27
N LYS A 18 -2.44 -4.65 -64.75
CA LYS A 18 -3.28 -3.80 -63.89
C LYS A 18 -4.44 -4.58 -63.26
N LYS A 19 -5.07 -5.50 -64.01
CA LYS A 19 -6.08 -6.43 -63.46
C LYS A 19 -5.47 -7.34 -62.40
N LEU A 20 -4.32 -7.98 -62.67
CA LEU A 20 -3.62 -8.86 -61.71
C LEU A 20 -3.23 -8.13 -60.41
N ARG A 21 -2.74 -6.88 -60.48
CA ARG A 21 -2.46 -6.07 -59.27
C ARG A 21 -3.73 -5.73 -58.49
N LYS A 22 -4.83 -5.36 -59.15
CA LYS A 22 -6.11 -5.09 -58.47
C LYS A 22 -6.69 -6.36 -57.82
N THR A 23 -6.61 -7.50 -58.50
CA THR A 23 -7.08 -8.78 -57.94
C THR A 23 -6.21 -9.23 -56.77
N GLY A 24 -4.88 -9.06 -56.85
CA GLY A 24 -3.97 -9.36 -55.73
C GLY A 24 -4.20 -8.45 -54.51
N MET A 25 -4.50 -7.17 -54.72
CA MET A 25 -4.81 -6.22 -53.64
C MET A 25 -6.15 -6.53 -52.96
N LEU A 26 -7.15 -6.96 -53.72
CA LEU A 26 -8.44 -7.42 -53.19
C LEU A 26 -8.30 -8.72 -52.38
N ILE A 27 -7.51 -9.69 -52.88
CA ILE A 27 -7.25 -10.94 -52.15
C ILE A 27 -6.47 -10.65 -50.86
N GLY A 28 -5.45 -9.79 -50.92
CA GLY A 28 -4.68 -9.40 -49.73
C GLY A 28 -5.55 -8.69 -48.67
N GLY A 29 -6.43 -7.79 -49.10
CA GLY A 29 -7.38 -7.12 -48.19
C GLY A 29 -8.36 -8.11 -47.55
N PHE A 30 -8.84 -9.10 -48.30
CA PHE A 30 -9.74 -10.13 -47.78
C PHE A 30 -9.04 -11.04 -46.75
N VAL A 31 -7.78 -11.41 -46.98
CA VAL A 31 -6.99 -12.21 -46.02
C VAL A 31 -6.76 -11.45 -44.71
N VAL A 32 -6.43 -10.16 -44.77
CA VAL A 32 -6.24 -9.33 -43.56
C VAL A 32 -7.53 -9.21 -42.75
N LEU A 33 -8.67 -9.01 -43.43
CA LEU A 33 -9.96 -8.92 -42.77
C LEU A 33 -10.37 -10.25 -42.12
N LEU A 34 -10.06 -11.37 -42.77
CA LEU A 34 -10.34 -12.71 -42.25
C LEU A 34 -9.47 -13.04 -41.04
N VAL A 35 -8.19 -12.63 -41.04
CA VAL A 35 -7.31 -12.74 -39.87
C VAL A 35 -7.87 -11.91 -38.72
N LEU A 36 -8.24 -10.65 -38.93
CA LEU A 36 -8.80 -9.77 -37.90
C LEU A 36 -10.10 -10.31 -37.29
N VAL A 37 -10.96 -10.93 -38.11
CA VAL A 37 -12.19 -11.58 -37.64
C VAL A 37 -11.86 -12.82 -36.80
N ILE A 38 -10.87 -13.62 -37.21
CA ILE A 38 -10.42 -14.78 -36.42
C ILE A 38 -9.80 -14.33 -35.09
N THR A 39 -8.91 -13.33 -35.08
CA THR A 39 -8.35 -12.80 -33.82
C THR A 39 -9.43 -12.21 -32.94
N GLY A 40 -10.35 -11.41 -33.51
CA GLY A 40 -11.51 -10.88 -32.79
C GLY A 40 -12.38 -11.97 -32.17
N LEU A 41 -12.67 -13.05 -32.92
CA LEU A 41 -13.42 -14.20 -32.42
C LEU A 41 -12.65 -14.96 -31.33
N THR A 42 -11.34 -15.14 -31.45
CA THR A 42 -10.54 -15.80 -30.39
C THR A 42 -10.49 -14.98 -29.11
N VAL A 43 -10.37 -13.66 -29.20
CA VAL A 43 -10.42 -12.75 -28.04
C VAL A 43 -11.83 -12.73 -27.44
N PHE A 44 -12.88 -12.71 -28.25
CA PHE A 44 -14.27 -12.73 -27.79
C PHE A 44 -14.67 -14.07 -27.16
N MET A 45 -14.16 -15.19 -27.68
CA MET A 45 -14.35 -16.52 -27.08
C MET A 45 -13.57 -16.64 -25.77
N ARG A 46 -12.37 -16.04 -25.66
CA ARG A 46 -11.62 -15.94 -24.41
C ARG A 46 -12.30 -15.03 -23.38
N SER A 47 -12.91 -13.91 -23.78
CA SER A 47 -13.60 -13.01 -22.85
C SER A 47 -14.93 -13.56 -22.34
N LYS A 48 -15.48 -14.61 -22.99
CA LYS A 48 -16.67 -15.34 -22.51
C LYS A 48 -16.33 -16.56 -21.64
N ALA A 49 -15.05 -16.93 -21.54
CA ALA A 49 -14.57 -17.78 -20.46
C ALA A 49 -14.46 -16.90 -19.20
N LEU A 50 -15.61 -16.55 -18.63
CA LEU A 50 -15.69 -16.12 -17.24
C LEU A 50 -15.22 -17.29 -16.38
N ASP A 51 -14.40 -17.02 -15.37
CA ASP A 51 -14.00 -18.00 -14.36
C ASP A 51 -15.26 -18.71 -13.83
N GLU A 52 -15.44 -19.97 -14.23
CA GLU A 52 -16.43 -20.83 -13.60
C GLU A 52 -15.99 -21.03 -12.14
N PRO A 53 -16.86 -20.80 -11.14
CA PRO A 53 -16.54 -21.16 -9.78
C PRO A 53 -16.37 -22.68 -9.72
N VAL A 54 -15.14 -23.12 -9.43
CA VAL A 54 -14.85 -24.54 -9.19
C VAL A 54 -15.77 -25.08 -8.09
N PRO A 55 -16.48 -26.19 -8.31
CA PRO A 55 -17.33 -26.76 -7.28
C PRO A 55 -16.47 -27.21 -6.11
N TYR A 56 -16.80 -26.75 -4.91
CA TYR A 56 -16.26 -27.27 -3.66
C TYR A 56 -16.66 -28.75 -3.52
N GLU A 57 -15.80 -29.66 -3.98
CA GLU A 57 -15.99 -31.09 -3.71
C GLU A 57 -15.53 -31.43 -2.30
N ARG A 58 -16.51 -31.62 -1.43
CA ARG A 58 -16.35 -32.37 -0.18
C ARG A 58 -16.08 -33.83 -0.56
N SER A 59 -14.81 -34.22 -0.63
CA SER A 59 -14.43 -35.56 -1.06
C SER A 59 -15.04 -36.64 -0.16
N SER A 60 -15.98 -37.39 -0.74
CA SER A 60 -16.36 -38.70 -0.22
C SER A 60 -15.28 -39.68 -0.63
N ARG A 61 -14.68 -40.34 0.37
CA ARG A 61 -13.66 -41.36 0.17
C ARG A 61 -14.19 -42.45 -0.76
N THR A 62 -13.67 -42.51 -1.98
CA THR A 62 -13.79 -43.70 -2.83
C THR A 62 -12.43 -44.40 -2.87
N PHE A 63 -12.48 -45.67 -2.52
CA PHE A 63 -11.35 -46.57 -2.27
C PHE A 63 -10.71 -47.00 -3.60
N LEU A 64 -9.36 -46.96 -3.64
CA LEU A 64 -8.46 -47.56 -4.64
C LEU A 64 -8.46 -46.98 -6.08
N SER A 65 -7.68 -45.93 -6.30
CA SER A 65 -6.62 -45.89 -7.33
C SER A 65 -5.85 -44.59 -7.21
N ALA A 66 -4.58 -44.66 -6.79
CA ALA A 66 -3.70 -43.51 -6.69
C ALA A 66 -3.19 -43.10 -8.08
N SER A 67 -3.96 -42.28 -8.79
CA SER A 67 -3.40 -41.34 -9.76
C SER A 67 -2.96 -40.11 -8.99
N ARG A 68 -1.64 -39.93 -8.87
CA ARG A 68 -1.03 -38.75 -8.25
C ARG A 68 -1.23 -37.56 -9.21
N GLU A 69 -2.40 -36.94 -9.15
CA GLU A 69 -2.57 -35.61 -9.71
C GLU A 69 -1.72 -34.66 -8.87
N ILE A 70 -0.76 -34.00 -9.51
CA ILE A 70 -0.06 -32.87 -8.92
C ILE A 70 -1.11 -31.76 -8.83
N SER A 71 -1.79 -31.71 -7.69
CA SER A 71 -2.65 -30.59 -7.32
C SER A 71 -1.80 -29.33 -7.32
N MET A 72 -1.94 -28.48 -8.34
CA MET A 72 -1.55 -27.09 -8.26
C MET A 72 -2.50 -26.41 -7.29
N SER A 73 -2.28 -26.58 -5.98
CA SER A 73 -2.98 -25.77 -4.98
C SER A 73 -2.42 -24.36 -5.08
N VAL A 74 -3.23 -23.42 -5.56
CA VAL A 74 -2.93 -21.99 -5.44
C VAL A 74 -2.90 -21.67 -3.94
N GLU A 75 -1.87 -20.95 -3.51
CA GLU A 75 -1.81 -20.42 -2.15
C GLU A 75 -3.06 -19.57 -1.88
N GLY A 76 -3.74 -19.84 -0.76
CA GLY A 76 -4.93 -19.06 -0.39
C GLY A 76 -4.58 -17.60 -0.15
N MET A 77 -5.57 -16.71 -0.19
CA MET A 77 -5.37 -15.25 0.00
C MET A 77 -4.70 -14.89 1.33
N ALA A 78 -4.78 -15.75 2.34
CA ALA A 78 -4.16 -15.56 3.64
C ALA A 78 -2.79 -16.25 3.78
N ALA A 79 -2.24 -16.82 2.71
CA ALA A 79 -0.93 -17.45 2.76
C ALA A 79 0.15 -16.43 3.15
N GLY A 80 0.95 -16.76 4.15
CA GLY A 80 1.99 -15.87 4.68
C GLY A 80 1.48 -14.74 5.58
N LEU A 81 0.17 -14.68 5.87
CA LEU A 81 -0.40 -13.75 6.84
C LEU A 81 -0.63 -14.44 8.19
N CYS A 82 -0.51 -13.68 9.26
CA CYS A 82 -0.95 -14.08 10.59
C CYS A 82 -2.48 -14.05 10.62
N VAL A 83 -3.12 -15.16 10.94
CA VAL A 83 -4.59 -15.26 11.07
C VAL A 83 -4.92 -15.83 12.44
N GLY A 84 -5.86 -15.23 13.16
CA GLY A 84 -6.19 -15.65 14.51
C GLY A 84 -7.53 -15.12 15.01
N GLU A 85 -7.84 -15.44 16.26
CA GLU A 85 -9.09 -15.03 16.90
C GLU A 85 -9.05 -13.58 17.38
N SER A 86 -10.23 -12.98 17.59
CA SER A 86 -10.34 -11.59 18.07
C SER A 86 -9.71 -11.37 19.44
N GLN A 87 -9.67 -12.41 20.26
CA GLN A 87 -9.22 -12.41 21.65
C GLN A 87 -8.32 -13.63 21.89
N THR A 88 -7.04 -13.38 22.17
CA THR A 88 -6.05 -14.40 22.51
C THR A 88 -5.26 -13.91 23.72
N ALA A 89 -5.46 -14.56 24.86
CA ALA A 89 -4.77 -14.21 26.09
C ALA A 89 -3.32 -14.70 26.07
N MET A 90 -2.44 -13.94 26.72
CA MET A 90 -1.03 -14.31 26.91
C MET A 90 -0.60 -13.99 28.34
N ASP A 91 0.11 -14.93 28.98
CA ASP A 91 0.57 -14.79 30.35
C ASP A 91 1.52 -13.59 30.51
N GLY A 92 1.27 -12.77 31.53
CA GLY A 92 2.06 -11.55 31.81
C GLY A 92 1.64 -10.32 31.01
N ILE A 93 0.55 -10.40 30.25
CA ILE A 93 -0.11 -9.25 29.63
C ILE A 93 -1.39 -8.95 30.42
N THR A 94 -1.47 -7.76 31.03
CA THR A 94 -2.62 -7.38 31.88
C THR A 94 -3.76 -6.81 31.05
N SER A 95 -5.02 -7.03 31.43
CA SER A 95 -6.15 -6.38 30.76
C SER A 95 -6.14 -4.86 30.99
N GLN A 96 -6.36 -4.08 29.94
CA GLN A 96 -6.64 -2.64 30.04
C GLN A 96 -8.02 -2.36 29.42
N GLU A 97 -8.79 -1.49 30.04
CA GLU A 97 -10.15 -1.19 29.60
C GLU A 97 -10.15 -0.36 28.31
N GLY A 98 -10.98 -0.75 27.33
CA GLY A 98 -11.22 0.01 26.11
C GLY A 98 -10.13 -0.06 25.03
N GLU A 99 -8.96 -0.58 25.36
CA GLU A 99 -7.83 -0.82 24.46
C GLU A 99 -8.13 -1.94 23.45
N LEU A 100 -7.59 -1.79 22.23
CA LEU A 100 -7.48 -2.85 21.23
C LEU A 100 -6.00 -3.10 20.93
N ALA A 101 -5.52 -4.34 20.89
CA ALA A 101 -4.11 -4.61 20.60
C ALA A 101 -3.86 -6.02 20.06
N ALA A 102 -2.71 -6.20 19.42
CA ALA A 102 -2.19 -7.51 19.07
C ALA A 102 -0.67 -7.51 18.89
N LEU A 103 -0.09 -8.68 19.15
CA LEU A 103 1.28 -9.03 18.79
C LEU A 103 1.23 -10.09 17.69
N PHE A 104 1.99 -9.89 16.62
CA PHE A 104 2.05 -10.76 15.46
C PHE A 104 3.45 -11.35 15.32
N ASP A 105 3.57 -12.69 15.27
CA ASP A 105 4.80 -13.41 14.92
C ASP A 105 4.79 -13.68 13.42
N ILE A 106 5.48 -12.84 12.66
CA ILE A 106 5.41 -12.83 11.19
C ILE A 106 6.03 -14.09 10.60
N LYS A 107 7.08 -14.60 11.22
CA LYS A 107 7.78 -15.80 10.75
C LYS A 107 6.93 -17.05 10.91
N LYS A 108 6.19 -17.17 12.03
CA LYS A 108 5.31 -18.31 12.28
C LYS A 108 3.93 -18.15 11.65
N GLY A 109 3.52 -16.94 11.29
CA GLY A 109 2.15 -16.67 10.86
C GLY A 109 1.15 -16.78 12.02
N GLU A 110 1.58 -16.46 13.24
CA GLU A 110 0.80 -16.59 14.47
C GLU A 110 0.45 -15.22 15.07
N ILE A 111 -0.61 -15.19 15.88
CA ILE A 111 -1.00 -14.01 16.68
C ILE A 111 -0.95 -14.43 18.15
N PRO A 112 0.22 -14.35 18.81
CA PRO A 112 0.37 -14.84 20.19
C PRO A 112 -0.50 -14.08 21.21
N PHE A 113 -0.84 -12.82 20.93
CA PHE A 113 -1.75 -12.02 21.76
C PHE A 113 -2.67 -11.19 20.88
N SER A 114 -3.95 -11.15 21.22
CA SER A 114 -4.93 -10.25 20.61
C SER A 114 -6.02 -9.83 21.61
N ASN A 115 -6.46 -8.59 21.50
CA ASN A 115 -7.58 -8.02 22.23
C ASN A 115 -8.35 -7.09 21.29
N GLY A 116 -9.57 -7.49 20.90
CA GLY A 116 -10.42 -6.72 19.99
C GLY A 116 -9.82 -6.57 18.57
N LEU A 117 -9.20 -7.65 18.05
CA LEU A 117 -8.44 -7.65 16.79
C LEU A 117 -9.18 -7.01 15.60
N TYR A 118 -10.50 -7.24 15.54
CA TYR A 118 -11.38 -6.81 14.44
C TYR A 118 -12.33 -5.67 14.83
N GLU A 119 -12.17 -5.08 16.02
CA GLU A 119 -13.01 -3.96 16.46
C GLU A 119 -12.61 -2.66 15.75
N LYS A 120 -13.62 -1.91 15.29
CA LYS A 120 -13.41 -0.65 14.57
C LYS A 120 -13.11 0.47 15.55
N THR A 121 -12.09 1.27 15.21
CA THR A 121 -11.73 2.49 15.93
C THR A 121 -11.10 3.50 14.97
N ALA A 122 -10.93 4.75 15.44
CA ALA A 122 -10.25 5.77 14.65
C ALA A 122 -8.77 5.40 14.46
N PRO A 123 -8.21 5.47 13.23
CA PRO A 123 -6.80 5.17 12.98
C PRO A 123 -5.84 6.23 13.53
N GLY A 124 -6.33 7.45 13.76
CA GLY A 124 -5.50 8.62 14.05
C GLY A 124 -4.36 8.76 13.03
N LYS A 125 -3.18 9.14 13.50
CA LYS A 125 -2.00 9.34 12.63
C LYS A 125 -1.47 8.08 11.96
N LEU A 126 -1.92 6.87 12.33
CA LEU A 126 -1.56 5.66 11.58
C LEU A 126 -2.06 5.73 10.13
N THR A 127 -3.07 6.56 9.84
CA THR A 127 -3.50 6.93 8.48
C THR A 127 -2.34 7.34 7.58
N GLN A 128 -1.33 8.03 8.12
CA GLN A 128 -0.18 8.50 7.35
C GLN A 128 0.71 7.36 6.83
N LEU A 129 0.63 6.15 7.41
CA LEU A 129 1.27 4.95 6.85
C LEU A 129 0.67 4.60 5.49
N MET A 130 -0.66 4.65 5.37
CA MET A 130 -1.37 4.45 4.10
C MET A 130 -1.05 5.58 3.12
N THR A 131 -1.01 6.83 3.60
CA THR A 131 -0.61 7.99 2.78
C THR A 131 0.79 7.81 2.20
N ALA A 132 1.76 7.37 3.00
CA ALA A 132 3.12 7.13 2.54
C ALA A 132 3.18 5.99 1.52
N LEU A 133 2.51 4.86 1.78
CA LEU A 133 2.48 3.72 0.86
C LEU A 133 1.89 4.08 -0.50
N VAL A 134 0.71 4.72 -0.52
CA VAL A 134 0.05 5.12 -1.78
C VAL A 134 0.89 6.14 -2.55
N ALA A 135 1.48 7.12 -1.86
CA ALA A 135 2.36 8.09 -2.52
C ALA A 135 3.61 7.42 -3.10
N TRP A 136 4.22 6.50 -2.37
CA TRP A 136 5.40 5.74 -2.80
C TRP A 136 5.15 4.97 -4.10
N GLU A 137 4.00 4.30 -4.20
CA GLU A 137 3.67 3.47 -5.37
C GLU A 137 3.22 4.29 -6.59
N ASN A 138 2.66 5.49 -6.39
CA ASN A 138 1.98 6.24 -7.45
C ASN A 138 2.68 7.53 -7.87
N MET A 139 3.80 7.89 -7.24
CA MET A 139 4.53 9.12 -7.53
C MET A 139 6.03 8.88 -7.66
N ASP A 140 6.69 9.55 -8.59
CA ASP A 140 8.15 9.61 -8.64
C ASP A 140 8.67 10.46 -7.47
N MET A 141 9.43 9.83 -6.57
CA MET A 141 9.98 10.43 -5.36
C MET A 141 10.97 11.57 -5.62
N ASP A 142 11.51 11.68 -6.83
CA ASP A 142 12.43 12.76 -7.22
C ASP A 142 11.68 13.99 -7.79
N THR A 143 10.36 13.88 -7.96
CA THR A 143 9.49 14.98 -8.40
C THR A 143 9.61 16.18 -7.47
N GLN A 144 9.87 17.35 -8.05
CA GLN A 144 9.84 18.62 -7.33
C GLN A 144 8.38 19.10 -7.19
N VAL A 145 7.91 19.18 -5.96
CA VAL A 145 6.54 19.57 -5.63
C VAL A 145 6.51 21.01 -5.15
N THR A 146 5.69 21.83 -5.79
CA THR A 146 5.41 23.19 -5.33
C THR A 146 4.24 23.16 -4.35
N VAL A 147 4.46 23.69 -3.14
CA VAL A 147 3.41 23.87 -2.13
C VAL A 147 2.42 24.94 -2.59
N GLU A 148 1.13 24.65 -2.50
CA GLU A 148 0.06 25.53 -2.93
C GLU A 148 -0.74 26.07 -1.74
N GLN A 149 -1.48 27.16 -1.95
CA GLN A 149 -2.25 27.80 -0.88
C GLN A 149 -3.35 26.89 -0.32
N GLU A 150 -3.87 25.97 -1.14
CA GLU A 150 -4.90 25.01 -0.71
C GLU A 150 -4.37 23.87 0.17
N ASP A 151 -3.04 23.71 0.28
CA ASP A 151 -2.41 22.69 1.13
C ASP A 151 -2.47 23.03 2.62
N PHE A 152 -2.84 24.26 2.99
CA PHE A 152 -2.89 24.73 4.38
C PHE A 152 -4.19 24.41 5.12
N ALA A 153 -4.92 23.40 4.66
CA ALA A 153 -6.17 22.97 5.26
C ALA A 153 -5.95 21.98 6.42
N TYR A 154 -5.33 22.46 7.51
CA TYR A 154 -5.12 21.71 8.75
C TYR A 154 -5.50 22.52 9.99
N GLY A 155 -5.90 21.84 11.06
CA GLY A 155 -6.41 22.45 12.30
C GLY A 155 -5.32 23.02 13.21
N LYS A 156 -5.74 23.78 14.24
CA LYS A 156 -4.84 24.22 15.32
C LYS A 156 -4.27 23.00 16.07
N GLY A 157 -3.00 23.06 16.46
CA GLY A 157 -2.32 21.97 17.18
C GLY A 157 -1.74 20.87 16.27
N SER A 158 -1.89 21.00 14.95
CA SER A 158 -1.28 20.08 13.99
C SER A 158 0.25 20.16 14.05
N ARG A 159 0.91 18.99 14.06
CA ARG A 159 2.37 18.91 13.90
C ARG A 159 2.70 19.12 12.43
N THR A 160 3.43 20.19 12.12
CA THR A 160 3.72 20.61 10.75
C THR A 160 5.19 20.98 10.58
N CYS A 161 5.69 20.89 9.35
CA CYS A 161 7.01 21.41 9.00
C CYS A 161 7.01 22.95 8.90
N GLY A 162 5.84 23.58 8.81
CA GLY A 162 5.71 25.03 8.62
C GLY A 162 6.05 25.43 7.19
N LEU A 163 5.65 24.58 6.24
CA LEU A 163 5.77 24.86 4.81
C LEU A 163 4.96 26.11 4.43
N ALA A 164 5.36 26.78 3.36
CA ALA A 164 4.67 27.96 2.85
C ALA A 164 4.43 27.84 1.34
N ALA A 165 3.38 28.50 0.84
CA ALA A 165 3.06 28.51 -0.59
C ALA A 165 4.29 28.93 -1.43
N GLY A 166 4.50 28.24 -2.54
CA GLY A 166 5.65 28.44 -3.42
C GLY A 166 6.96 27.83 -2.92
N ASN A 167 6.97 27.13 -1.77
CA ASN A 167 8.11 26.27 -1.43
C ASN A 167 8.17 25.11 -2.43
N ILE A 168 9.37 24.74 -2.86
CA ILE A 168 9.62 23.63 -3.79
C ILE A 168 10.38 22.55 -3.03
N ILE A 169 9.79 21.36 -2.94
CA ILE A 169 10.23 20.27 -2.08
C ILE A 169 10.19 18.98 -2.89
N PRO A 170 11.25 18.16 -2.91
CA PRO A 170 11.19 16.82 -3.49
C PRO A 170 10.13 15.95 -2.81
N ALA A 171 9.40 15.12 -3.57
CA ALA A 171 8.39 14.21 -3.02
C ALA A 171 8.94 13.30 -1.90
N ARG A 172 10.18 12.81 -2.05
CA ARG A 172 10.90 12.03 -1.02
C ARG A 172 11.05 12.78 0.30
N GLN A 173 11.34 14.08 0.24
CA GLN A 173 11.52 14.93 1.41
C GLN A 173 10.19 15.11 2.17
N LEU A 174 9.09 15.28 1.43
CA LEU A 174 7.73 15.30 1.99
C LEU A 174 7.39 13.95 2.65
N LEU A 175 7.61 12.84 1.94
CA LEU A 175 7.33 11.49 2.46
C LEU A 175 8.11 11.19 3.74
N ASN A 176 9.40 11.53 3.78
CA ASN A 176 10.21 11.36 4.99
C ASN A 176 9.73 12.25 6.14
N ALA A 177 9.29 13.49 5.87
CA ALA A 177 8.69 14.33 6.89
C ALA A 177 7.36 13.75 7.43
N VAL A 178 6.58 13.06 6.60
CA VAL A 178 5.37 12.34 7.03
C VAL A 178 5.71 11.15 7.91
N LEU A 179 6.69 10.32 7.53
CA LEU A 179 7.04 9.11 8.27
C LEU A 179 7.79 9.40 9.58
N VAL A 180 8.75 10.33 9.55
CA VAL A 180 9.59 10.65 10.71
C VAL A 180 8.90 11.63 11.66
N TYR A 181 8.39 12.74 11.14
CA TYR A 181 7.88 13.84 11.97
C TYR A 181 6.35 13.87 12.11
N SER A 182 5.63 12.99 11.40
CA SER A 182 4.17 13.04 11.28
C SER A 182 3.65 14.40 10.81
N ALA A 183 4.37 15.03 9.87
CA ALA A 183 4.03 16.34 9.33
C ALA A 183 2.70 16.29 8.54
N GLN A 184 1.67 16.98 9.04
CA GLN A 184 0.36 17.01 8.39
C GLN A 184 0.35 17.86 7.11
N ASP A 185 1.05 19.00 7.11
CA ASP A 185 1.23 19.83 5.92
C ASP A 185 1.91 19.05 4.81
N ALA A 186 2.98 18.30 5.12
CA ALA A 186 3.63 17.44 4.14
C ALA A 186 2.71 16.35 3.59
N SER A 187 1.83 15.77 4.42
CA SER A 187 0.84 14.77 3.98
C SER A 187 -0.15 15.35 2.97
N LEU A 188 -0.64 16.57 3.22
CA LEU A 188 -1.60 17.24 2.34
C LEU A 188 -0.98 17.62 0.99
N VAL A 189 0.24 18.19 1.02
CA VAL A 189 1.01 18.53 -0.19
C VAL A 189 1.29 17.28 -1.02
N LEU A 190 1.79 16.22 -0.37
CA LEU A 190 2.14 14.96 -1.03
C LEU A 190 0.91 14.33 -1.69
N ALA A 191 -0.22 14.28 -0.98
CA ALA A 191 -1.45 13.71 -1.50
C ALA A 191 -1.99 14.45 -2.73
N ARG A 192 -2.07 15.78 -2.65
CA ARG A 192 -2.50 16.60 -3.78
C ARG A 192 -1.56 16.43 -4.98
N ALA A 193 -0.25 16.48 -4.76
CA ALA A 193 0.72 16.38 -5.84
C ALA A 193 0.71 14.99 -6.51
N CYS A 194 0.47 13.92 -5.74
CA CYS A 194 0.40 12.56 -6.25
C CYS A 194 -0.85 12.30 -7.10
N SER A 195 -2.04 12.70 -6.65
CA SER A 195 -3.31 12.35 -7.32
C SER A 195 -4.04 13.53 -7.97
N GLY A 196 -3.43 14.71 -7.99
CA GLY A 196 -4.02 15.96 -8.51
C GLY A 196 -5.04 16.61 -7.56
N SER A 197 -5.68 15.83 -6.69
CA SER A 197 -6.52 16.34 -5.59
C SER A 197 -6.49 15.40 -4.39
N ARG A 198 -6.80 15.95 -3.21
CA ARG A 198 -6.86 15.18 -1.96
C ARG A 198 -7.98 14.14 -1.98
N ASP A 199 -9.14 14.47 -2.55
CA ASP A 199 -10.25 13.52 -2.67
C ASP A 199 -9.89 12.34 -3.57
N SER A 200 -9.18 12.59 -4.68
CA SER A 200 -8.68 11.52 -5.55
C SER A 200 -7.65 10.65 -4.84
N PHE A 201 -6.81 11.26 -4.01
CA PHE A 201 -5.84 10.53 -3.20
C PHE A 201 -6.53 9.66 -2.14
N VAL A 202 -7.54 10.17 -1.45
CA VAL A 202 -8.35 9.40 -0.49
C VAL A 202 -9.07 8.23 -1.20
N ALA A 203 -9.55 8.41 -2.43
CA ALA A 203 -10.09 7.31 -3.22
C ALA A 203 -9.02 6.24 -3.53
N ALA A 204 -7.77 6.65 -3.82
CA ALA A 204 -6.65 5.74 -3.98
C ALA A 204 -6.28 5.01 -2.69
N MET A 205 -6.31 5.68 -1.52
CA MET A 205 -6.12 5.05 -0.21
C MET A 205 -7.15 3.97 0.08
N ASN A 206 -8.43 4.23 -0.19
CA ASN A 206 -9.48 3.24 -0.02
C ASN A 206 -9.37 2.08 -1.04
N SER A 207 -8.94 2.37 -2.27
CA SER A 207 -8.67 1.32 -3.27
C SER A 207 -7.52 0.41 -2.83
N LYS A 208 -6.44 0.99 -2.29
CA LYS A 208 -5.32 0.24 -1.71
C LYS A 208 -5.74 -0.55 -0.47
N ALA A 209 -6.59 0.01 0.40
CA ALA A 209 -7.13 -0.73 1.54
C ALA A 209 -7.86 -2.00 1.09
N VAL A 210 -8.68 -1.93 0.03
CA VAL A 210 -9.35 -3.10 -0.56
C VAL A 210 -8.34 -4.10 -1.13
N GLU A 211 -7.33 -3.62 -1.86
CA GLU A 211 -6.26 -4.46 -2.43
C GLU A 211 -5.50 -5.24 -1.35
N LEU A 212 -5.21 -4.61 -0.21
CA LEU A 212 -4.53 -5.23 0.92
C LEU A 212 -5.45 -6.13 1.77
N GLY A 213 -6.76 -6.17 1.48
CA GLY A 213 -7.73 -6.93 2.26
C GLY A 213 -8.16 -6.27 3.58
N MET A 214 -7.90 -4.97 3.76
CA MET A 214 -8.29 -4.16 4.92
C MET A 214 -9.81 -3.87 4.92
N THR A 215 -10.61 -4.93 5.02
CA THR A 215 -12.06 -4.91 4.81
C THR A 215 -12.86 -4.15 5.87
N ASN A 216 -12.22 -3.77 6.98
CA ASN A 216 -12.82 -3.00 8.06
C ASN A 216 -12.15 -1.63 8.22
N THR A 217 -11.64 -1.07 7.13
CA THR A 217 -11.01 0.24 7.08
C THR A 217 -11.69 1.16 6.07
N HIS A 218 -11.89 2.42 6.47
CA HIS A 218 -12.28 3.51 5.58
C HIS A 218 -11.49 4.77 5.92
N PHE A 219 -10.89 5.40 4.91
CA PHE A 219 -10.19 6.67 5.04
C PHE A 219 -11.03 7.80 4.45
N THR A 220 -11.13 8.92 5.17
CA THR A 220 -11.77 10.15 4.67
C THR A 220 -10.76 11.27 4.44
N ASN A 221 -9.57 11.14 5.02
CA ASN A 221 -8.48 12.11 4.87
C ASN A 221 -7.10 11.43 4.91
N VAL A 222 -6.07 12.22 4.63
CA VAL A 222 -4.68 11.74 4.46
C VAL A 222 -3.81 11.94 5.70
N THR A 223 -4.32 12.64 6.72
CA THR A 223 -3.55 13.09 7.88
C THR A 223 -3.86 12.29 9.14
N GLY A 224 -5.02 11.65 9.21
CA GLY A 224 -5.55 11.06 10.44
C GLY A 224 -6.37 12.03 11.28
N ALA A 225 -6.83 13.15 10.71
CA ALA A 225 -7.76 14.05 11.37
C ALA A 225 -9.07 13.32 11.70
N GLU A 226 -9.72 13.72 12.79
CA GLU A 226 -10.95 13.08 13.26
C GLU A 226 -12.09 13.24 12.26
N ASP A 227 -12.75 12.12 12.00
CA ASP A 227 -13.93 12.00 11.16
C ASP A 227 -14.65 10.71 11.58
N GLU A 228 -15.97 10.77 11.76
CA GLU A 228 -16.77 9.62 12.22
C GLU A 228 -16.78 8.48 11.20
N GLU A 229 -16.60 8.80 9.92
CA GLU A 229 -16.52 7.81 8.83
C GLU A 229 -15.08 7.28 8.64
N GLN A 230 -14.09 7.81 9.38
CA GLN A 230 -12.71 7.33 9.31
C GLN A 230 -12.42 6.29 10.40
N TYR A 231 -12.24 5.04 10.00
CA TYR A 231 -12.05 3.92 10.92
C TYR A 231 -11.09 2.86 10.36
N THR A 232 -10.51 2.05 11.25
CA THR A 232 -9.68 0.88 10.95
C THR A 232 -9.82 -0.15 12.06
N THR A 233 -9.09 -1.27 11.97
CA THR A 233 -8.97 -2.28 13.03
C THR A 233 -7.51 -2.60 13.31
N VAL A 234 -7.22 -3.26 14.43
CA VAL A 234 -5.85 -3.73 14.74
C VAL A 234 -5.33 -4.65 13.62
N TYR A 235 -6.18 -5.55 13.11
CA TYR A 235 -5.82 -6.46 12.03
C TYR A 235 -5.50 -5.74 10.72
N ASP A 236 -6.33 -4.77 10.34
CA ASP A 236 -6.12 -4.02 9.10
C ASP A 236 -4.83 -3.20 9.16
N VAL A 237 -4.50 -2.61 10.32
CA VAL A 237 -3.21 -1.95 10.54
C VAL A 237 -2.04 -2.94 10.40
N TYR A 238 -2.20 -4.18 10.86
CA TYR A 238 -1.22 -5.24 10.62
C TYR A 238 -1.03 -5.51 9.12
N LEU A 239 -2.10 -5.62 8.34
CA LEU A 239 -2.00 -5.82 6.88
C LEU A 239 -1.24 -4.66 6.21
N LEU A 240 -1.50 -3.43 6.63
CA LEU A 240 -0.78 -2.25 6.15
C LEU A 240 0.70 -2.28 6.52
N LEU A 241 1.04 -2.62 7.77
CA LEU A 241 2.44 -2.78 8.18
C LEU A 241 3.13 -3.91 7.42
N ASN A 242 2.42 -5.01 7.15
CA ASN A 242 2.95 -6.14 6.38
C ASN A 242 3.24 -5.74 4.92
N ALA A 243 2.39 -4.89 4.32
CA ALA A 243 2.68 -4.31 3.00
C ALA A 243 3.92 -3.42 3.04
N LEU A 244 4.03 -2.53 4.05
CA LEU A 244 5.18 -1.64 4.22
C LEU A 244 6.50 -2.39 4.47
N LEU A 245 6.46 -3.54 5.14
CA LEU A 245 7.64 -4.37 5.38
C LEU A 245 8.29 -4.86 4.07
N ASN A 246 7.49 -4.99 3.00
CA ASN A 246 8.00 -5.35 1.67
C ASN A 246 8.60 -4.18 0.91
N GLU A 247 8.58 -2.97 1.47
CA GLU A 247 9.15 -1.75 0.91
C GLU A 247 10.33 -1.25 1.78
N PRO A 248 11.58 -1.63 1.46
CA PRO A 248 12.74 -1.32 2.30
C PRO A 248 12.97 0.17 2.52
N ASP A 249 12.69 1.01 1.52
CA ASP A 249 12.86 2.46 1.64
C ASP A 249 11.88 3.07 2.66
N LEU A 250 10.63 2.60 2.68
CA LEU A 250 9.63 3.04 3.66
C LEU A 250 9.97 2.53 5.05
N THR A 251 10.40 1.27 5.16
CA THR A 251 10.86 0.68 6.43
C THR A 251 12.06 1.44 6.99
N ASN A 252 13.04 1.77 6.15
CA ASN A 252 14.21 2.56 6.53
C ASN A 252 13.81 3.97 7.00
N ALA A 253 12.89 4.63 6.28
CA ALA A 253 12.42 5.97 6.67
C ALA A 253 11.71 5.97 8.03
N MET A 254 10.88 4.95 8.32
CA MET A 254 10.24 4.79 9.62
C MET A 254 11.23 4.50 10.77
N GLY A 255 12.41 3.95 10.45
CA GLY A 255 13.48 3.65 11.40
C GLY A 255 14.43 4.82 11.69
N LEU A 256 14.21 6.00 11.10
CA LEU A 256 15.06 7.17 11.33
C LEU A 256 14.71 7.85 12.66
N ALA A 257 15.72 8.09 13.50
CA ALA A 257 15.58 8.87 14.74
C ALA A 257 15.38 10.36 14.49
N ASN A 258 15.86 10.86 13.34
CA ASN A 258 15.71 12.23 12.90
C ASN A 258 15.88 12.30 11.38
N TYR A 259 15.45 13.42 10.81
CA TYR A 259 15.59 13.71 9.39
C TYR A 259 15.82 15.21 9.19
N THR A 260 16.70 15.57 8.27
CA THR A 260 16.87 16.96 7.84
C THR A 260 16.08 17.18 6.56
N LEU A 261 15.01 17.97 6.67
CA LEU A 261 14.20 18.39 5.55
C LEU A 261 14.89 19.51 4.77
N ASP A 262 15.17 19.27 3.49
CA ASP A 262 15.81 20.24 2.59
C ASP A 262 14.84 20.69 1.50
N TYR A 263 14.67 22.01 1.35
CA TYR A 263 13.77 22.59 0.35
C TYR A 263 14.14 24.01 -0.08
N SER A 264 13.60 24.44 -1.21
CA SER A 264 13.74 25.82 -1.70
C SER A 264 12.50 26.64 -1.35
N LYS A 265 12.69 27.87 -0.86
CA LYS A 265 11.60 28.83 -0.67
C LYS A 265 11.18 29.43 -2.01
N ALA A 266 10.02 30.09 -2.03
CA ALA A 266 9.56 30.87 -3.17
C ALA A 266 10.55 31.98 -3.61
N SER A 267 11.38 32.48 -2.68
CA SER A 267 12.45 33.45 -2.98
C SER A 267 13.65 32.85 -3.73
N GLY A 268 13.74 31.52 -3.83
CA GLY A 268 14.89 30.80 -4.38
C GLY A 268 15.92 30.39 -3.32
N ASP A 269 15.78 30.85 -2.06
CA ASP A 269 16.70 30.47 -0.98
C ASP A 269 16.48 29.01 -0.56
N SER A 270 17.57 28.25 -0.41
CA SER A 270 17.52 26.94 0.23
C SER A 270 17.29 27.07 1.74
N LYS A 271 16.49 26.17 2.30
CA LYS A 271 16.25 26.02 3.73
C LYS A 271 16.43 24.56 4.13
N GLN A 272 17.06 24.37 5.28
CA GLN A 272 17.14 23.09 5.96
C GLN A 272 16.36 23.17 7.27
N GLN A 273 15.74 22.07 7.67
CA GLN A 273 15.00 21.99 8.92
C GLN A 273 15.19 20.63 9.55
N TRP A 274 15.65 20.61 10.79
CA TRP A 274 15.76 19.40 11.58
C TRP A 274 14.39 18.92 12.06
N LEU A 275 14.12 17.63 11.89
CA LEU A 275 12.89 16.98 12.29
C LEU A 275 13.21 15.76 13.16
N ASP A 276 12.82 15.79 14.43
CA ASP A 276 12.97 14.65 15.34
C ASP A 276 11.81 13.66 15.16
N SER A 277 12.15 12.37 15.19
CA SER A 277 11.14 11.31 15.13
C SER A 277 10.13 11.43 16.27
N ASP A 278 8.87 11.15 15.99
CA ASP A 278 7.83 11.07 17.04
C ASP A 278 7.68 9.68 17.66
N ASN A 279 8.46 8.70 17.18
CA ASN A 279 8.58 7.39 17.80
C ASN A 279 9.68 7.41 18.88
N LEU A 280 9.28 7.41 20.15
CA LEU A 280 10.20 7.54 21.27
C LEU A 280 11.11 6.32 21.48
N TYR A 281 10.76 5.15 20.94
CA TYR A 281 11.66 3.99 20.93
C TYR A 281 12.84 4.20 19.97
N ILE A 282 12.57 4.76 18.79
CA ILE A 282 13.61 5.02 17.76
C ILE A 282 14.56 6.14 18.19
N THR A 283 14.06 7.16 18.88
CA THR A 283 14.91 8.23 19.43
C THR A 283 15.73 7.80 20.66
N GLY A 284 15.41 6.64 21.25
CA GLY A 284 16.02 6.16 22.50
C GLY A 284 15.51 6.86 23.76
N ALA A 285 14.47 7.69 23.66
CA ALA A 285 13.82 8.32 24.81
C ALA A 285 13.02 7.34 25.68
N VAL A 286 12.56 6.23 25.08
CA VAL A 286 11.96 5.09 25.79
C VAL A 286 12.85 3.86 25.60
N SER A 287 13.11 3.14 26.69
CA SER A 287 13.92 1.92 26.65
C SER A 287 13.17 0.78 25.96
N VAL A 288 13.88 0.04 25.11
CA VAL A 288 13.40 -1.21 24.53
C VAL A 288 13.76 -2.38 25.46
N PRO A 289 12.92 -3.42 25.60
CA PRO A 289 13.29 -4.63 26.33
C PRO A 289 14.61 -5.24 25.85
N LYS A 290 15.25 -6.00 26.73
CA LYS A 290 16.48 -6.72 26.39
C LYS A 290 16.22 -7.66 25.20
N ASP A 291 17.20 -7.75 24.30
CA ASP A 291 17.20 -8.70 23.18
C ASP A 291 16.07 -8.43 22.16
N VAL A 292 15.54 -7.19 22.13
CA VAL A 292 14.54 -6.70 21.17
C VAL A 292 15.08 -5.45 20.48
N THR A 293 14.83 -5.33 19.18
CA THR A 293 15.16 -4.13 18.38
C THR A 293 13.88 -3.58 17.76
N VAL A 294 13.62 -2.28 17.92
CA VAL A 294 12.54 -1.60 17.19
C VAL A 294 13.12 -1.10 15.87
N LEU A 295 12.59 -1.60 14.76
CA LEU A 295 13.04 -1.28 13.40
C LEU A 295 12.38 0.00 12.87
N GLY A 296 11.17 0.29 13.33
CA GLY A 296 10.40 1.43 12.90
C GLY A 296 8.93 1.27 13.27
N GLY A 297 8.08 1.86 12.45
CA GLY A 297 6.64 1.96 12.67
C GLY A 297 6.24 3.38 13.03
N LYS A 298 5.02 3.54 13.53
CA LYS A 298 4.43 4.85 13.80
C LYS A 298 3.73 4.87 15.15
N MET A 299 3.88 5.99 15.85
CA MET A 299 3.24 6.23 17.13
C MET A 299 2.46 7.55 17.09
N SER A 300 1.42 7.63 17.90
CA SER A 300 0.69 8.86 18.13
C SER A 300 0.29 8.93 19.59
N VAL A 301 0.57 10.06 20.21
CA VAL A 301 0.18 10.36 21.58
C VAL A 301 -0.45 11.74 21.59
N SER A 302 -1.73 11.80 21.97
CA SER A 302 -2.47 13.02 22.28
C SER A 302 -3.34 12.82 23.52
N SER A 303 -4.11 13.84 23.90
CA SER A 303 -5.04 13.77 25.02
C SER A 303 -6.11 12.68 24.89
N ASP A 304 -6.44 12.29 23.66
CA ASP A 304 -7.60 11.48 23.28
C ASP A 304 -7.25 10.32 22.33
N GLN A 305 -6.11 10.37 21.65
CA GLN A 305 -5.69 9.40 20.65
C GLN A 305 -4.27 8.88 20.94
N ASN A 306 -4.21 7.67 21.50
CA ASN A 306 -2.98 7.02 21.89
C ASN A 306 -2.87 5.68 21.17
N TYR A 307 -2.01 5.63 20.17
CA TYR A 307 -1.87 4.51 19.24
C TYR A 307 -0.40 4.23 18.93
N GLY A 308 -0.07 2.97 18.67
CA GLY A 308 1.27 2.53 18.29
C GLY A 308 1.22 1.34 17.35
N ALA A 309 2.02 1.37 16.30
CA ALA A 309 2.15 0.30 15.32
C ALA A 309 3.63 0.14 15.02
N LEU A 310 4.29 -0.87 15.60
CA LEU A 310 5.74 -1.04 15.58
C LEU A 310 6.14 -2.27 14.76
N LEU A 311 7.21 -2.09 13.97
CA LEU A 311 7.97 -3.20 13.37
C LEU A 311 9.15 -3.48 14.30
N VAL A 312 9.28 -4.72 14.77
CA VAL A 312 10.30 -5.10 15.75
C VAL A 312 10.95 -6.43 15.39
N GLN A 313 12.13 -6.67 15.92
CA GLN A 313 12.91 -7.87 15.69
C GLN A 313 13.44 -8.44 17.00
N ASN A 314 13.41 -9.76 17.12
CA ASN A 314 14.00 -10.47 18.25
C ASN A 314 15.52 -10.67 18.06
N ASN A 315 16.21 -11.25 19.05
CA ASN A 315 17.65 -11.49 18.96
C ASN A 315 18.07 -12.56 17.93
N TYR A 316 17.12 -13.35 17.42
CA TYR A 316 17.35 -14.33 16.36
C TYR A 316 17.15 -13.77 14.95
N GLY A 317 16.71 -12.50 14.84
CA GLY A 317 16.42 -11.86 13.57
C GLY A 317 14.99 -12.05 13.08
N ASP A 318 14.11 -12.66 13.88
CA ASP A 318 12.72 -12.91 13.51
C ASP A 318 11.89 -11.64 13.71
N ALA A 319 11.07 -11.31 12.71
CA ALA A 319 10.25 -10.10 12.69
C ALA A 319 8.91 -10.31 13.40
N PHE A 320 8.51 -9.29 14.15
CA PHE A 320 7.23 -9.19 14.82
C PHE A 320 6.61 -7.83 14.52
N MET A 321 5.29 -7.76 14.66
CA MET A 321 4.57 -6.48 14.64
C MET A 321 3.77 -6.34 15.93
N ALA A 322 3.82 -5.16 16.54
CA ALA A 322 3.06 -4.84 17.73
C ALA A 322 2.13 -3.67 17.41
N VAL A 323 0.82 -3.90 17.52
CA VAL A 323 -0.20 -2.89 17.24
C VAL A 323 -1.04 -2.67 18.49
N VAL A 324 -1.18 -1.42 18.91
CA VAL A 324 -1.99 -0.99 20.06
C VAL A 324 -2.80 0.23 19.64
N LEU A 325 -4.11 0.14 19.80
CA LEU A 325 -5.07 1.18 19.53
C LEU A 325 -5.90 1.50 20.80
N LYS A 326 -6.37 2.74 20.91
CA LYS A 326 -7.40 3.20 21.86
C LYS A 326 -7.03 3.01 23.34
N THR A 327 -5.81 3.37 23.74
CA THR A 327 -5.45 3.36 25.17
C THR A 327 -5.88 4.64 25.88
N ASP A 328 -6.26 4.51 27.15
CA ASP A 328 -6.49 5.66 28.03
C ASP A 328 -5.16 6.29 28.44
N GLY A 329 -4.67 7.20 27.60
CA GLY A 329 -3.44 7.97 27.84
C GLY A 329 -2.14 7.27 27.43
N GLN A 330 -1.07 8.07 27.48
CA GLN A 330 0.27 7.69 27.03
C GLN A 330 0.87 6.54 27.87
N VAL A 331 0.68 6.57 29.20
CA VAL A 331 1.31 5.58 30.10
C VAL A 331 0.84 4.17 29.75
N ASN A 332 -0.46 4.00 29.55
CA ASN A 332 -1.09 2.74 29.20
C ASN A 332 -0.60 2.20 27.83
N LEU A 333 -0.42 3.09 26.84
CA LEU A 333 0.18 2.75 25.54
C LEU A 333 1.56 2.13 25.69
N TYR A 334 2.47 2.81 26.41
CA TYR A 334 3.84 2.33 26.57
C TYR A 334 3.91 1.10 27.48
N GLU A 335 3.07 1.01 28.51
CA GLU A 335 2.99 -0.19 29.35
C GLU A 335 2.56 -1.41 28.52
N ARG A 336 1.52 -1.27 27.69
CA ARG A 336 1.09 -2.37 26.81
C ARG A 336 2.20 -2.78 25.85
N LEU A 337 2.79 -1.81 25.14
CA LEU A 337 3.84 -2.10 24.18
C LEU A 337 5.00 -2.80 24.87
N GLN A 338 5.43 -2.32 26.05
CA GLN A 338 6.46 -2.96 26.84
C GLN A 338 6.12 -4.42 27.19
N GLN A 339 4.90 -4.68 27.70
CA GLN A 339 4.45 -6.03 28.03
C GLN A 339 4.47 -6.96 26.81
N MET A 340 4.04 -6.50 25.63
CA MET A 340 4.08 -7.31 24.41
C MET A 340 5.51 -7.54 23.92
N LEU A 341 6.35 -6.50 23.93
CA LEU A 341 7.73 -6.58 23.45
C LEU A 341 8.59 -7.50 24.35
N GLU A 342 8.34 -7.52 25.66
CA GLU A 342 8.99 -8.47 26.58
C GLU A 342 8.69 -9.94 26.25
N LYS A 343 7.59 -10.20 25.52
CA LYS A 343 7.15 -11.56 25.19
C LYS A 343 7.76 -12.12 23.91
N ILE A 344 8.40 -11.29 23.10
CA ILE A 344 8.92 -11.66 21.78
C ILE A 344 10.03 -12.74 21.84
N ASN A 345 10.75 -12.82 22.96
CA ASN A 345 11.82 -13.81 23.17
C ASN A 345 11.39 -15.01 24.03
N SER A 346 10.09 -15.13 24.37
CA SER A 346 9.58 -16.15 25.30
C SER A 346 9.43 -17.53 24.69
#